data_AF-A0A8J5FG74-F1
#
_entry.id   AF-A0A8J5FG74-F1
#
_cell.length_a   1.000
_cell.length_b   1.000
_cell.length_c   1.000
_cell.angle_alpha   90.00
_cell.angle_beta   90.00
_cell.angle_gamma   90.00
#
_symmetry.space_group_name_H-M   'P 1'
#
loop_
_entity.id
_entity.type
_entity.pdbx_description
1 polymer ?
#
loop_
_entity_poly.entity_id
_entity_poly.type
_entity_poly.pdbx_seq_one_letter_code
_entity_poly.pdbx_strand_id
1 'polypeptide(L)'
;MARIVPVIASSSSVAFSRNLHLGLCSASPRPPSPLLGLGFAIHQHCLSGIRTSRLIKRGTCIKASSPGNMAQPITTIGKEEALEWVKKDNRRLLHVVYRVGDLERTIKFYTECLGMKLLRKRDIPEEKYTNAFLGYGPEDSHFVVELTYNYGVDKYDIGTAFGHFGIAVEDVAKTVDLIKAKGGKVTREPGPVKGGKSVIAFIEDPDGYKFELIERGPTPEPLCQVMLRVGDLERSIEFYEKAFGMELLRKRDNPEYKYTIAMMGYGPEDKNAVLELTYNYGVKEYEQGNAYAQVFVDNIDFAKELE
;
A
#
# COMPACT_ATOMS: atom_id res chain seq x y z
N MET A 1 -12.24 -12.10 -1.30
CA MET A 1 -10.81 -12.39 -1.02
C MET A 1 -9.98 -11.27 -1.63
N ALA A 2 -9.39 -10.40 -0.83
CA ALA A 2 -8.45 -9.40 -1.33
C ALA A 2 -7.19 -10.11 -1.83
N ARG A 3 -6.83 -9.90 -3.11
CA ARG A 3 -5.53 -10.30 -3.63
C ARG A 3 -4.51 -9.30 -3.13
N ILE A 4 -3.60 -9.75 -2.26
CA ILE A 4 -2.39 -9.02 -1.92
C ILE A 4 -1.28 -9.60 -2.80
N VAL A 5 -0.59 -8.72 -3.53
CA VAL A 5 0.61 -9.07 -4.30
C VAL A 5 1.81 -8.72 -3.42
N PRO A 6 2.63 -9.69 -2.98
CA PRO A 6 3.94 -9.38 -2.43
C PRO A 6 4.82 -8.88 -3.58
N VAL A 7 5.22 -7.61 -3.53
CA VAL A 7 6.28 -7.12 -4.44
C VAL A 7 7.61 -7.50 -3.80
N ILE A 8 8.26 -8.49 -4.41
CA ILE A 8 9.69 -8.72 -4.24
C ILE A 8 10.37 -7.57 -4.98
N ALA A 9 11.08 -6.71 -4.26
CA ALA A 9 11.94 -5.71 -4.87
C ALA A 9 13.00 -6.42 -5.73
N SER A 10 12.88 -6.34 -7.06
CA SER A 10 13.95 -6.80 -7.95
C SER A 10 15.07 -5.77 -7.91
N SER A 11 16.12 -6.06 -7.15
CA SER A 11 17.37 -5.30 -7.15
C SER A 11 18.03 -5.38 -8.53
N SER A 12 17.94 -4.31 -9.32
CA SER A 12 18.84 -4.11 -10.44
C SER A 12 20.13 -3.48 -9.91
N SER A 13 21.12 -4.32 -9.62
CA SER A 13 22.47 -3.87 -9.30
C SER A 13 23.06 -3.16 -10.52
N VAL A 14 23.23 -1.84 -10.44
CA VAL A 14 24.08 -1.09 -11.37
C VAL A 14 25.36 -0.74 -10.63
N ALA A 15 26.40 -1.51 -10.95
CA ALA A 15 27.75 -1.30 -10.48
C ALA A 15 28.25 0.10 -10.89
N PHE A 16 28.77 0.82 -9.90
CA PHE A 16 29.56 2.03 -10.08
C PHE A 16 30.79 1.72 -10.94
N SER A 17 30.94 2.40 -12.07
CA SER A 17 32.23 2.53 -12.73
C SER A 17 32.47 4.00 -13.08
N ARG A 18 33.51 4.55 -12.44
CA ARG A 18 34.06 5.86 -12.76
C ARG A 18 34.62 5.82 -14.19
N ASN A 19 34.26 6.78 -15.03
CA ASN A 19 35.20 7.41 -15.96
C ASN A 19 34.67 8.75 -16.46
N LEU A 20 35.52 9.77 -16.32
CA LEU A 20 35.47 11.07 -16.99
C LEU A 20 35.34 10.90 -18.51
N HIS A 21 34.53 11.72 -19.18
CA HIS A 21 34.97 12.63 -20.27
C HIS A 21 33.86 13.60 -20.70
N LEU A 22 34.26 14.85 -20.97
CA LEU A 22 33.46 15.95 -21.50
C LEU A 22 33.11 15.77 -22.99
N GLY A 23 31.99 16.34 -23.43
CA GLY A 23 31.70 16.61 -24.85
C GLY A 23 30.31 17.21 -25.10
N LEU A 24 30.25 18.51 -25.40
CA LEU A 24 29.07 19.26 -25.90
C LEU A 24 28.85 19.02 -27.40
N CYS A 25 27.58 18.99 -27.87
CA CYS A 25 27.00 19.88 -28.91
C CYS A 25 25.71 19.35 -29.61
N SER A 26 24.64 20.13 -29.44
CA SER A 26 23.58 20.62 -30.36
C SER A 26 23.02 19.87 -31.60
N ALA A 27 21.67 19.92 -31.66
CA ALA A 27 20.78 20.35 -32.77
C ALA A 27 20.17 19.32 -33.77
N SER A 28 18.82 19.38 -33.84
CA SER A 28 17.88 18.89 -34.90
C SER A 28 17.70 19.98 -36.00
N PRO A 29 16.83 19.91 -37.07
CA PRO A 29 15.71 18.97 -37.36
C PRO A 29 15.35 18.59 -38.86
N ARG A 30 14.42 17.62 -39.01
CA ARG A 30 13.28 17.50 -40.00
C ARG A 30 13.44 16.98 -41.48
N PRO A 31 12.33 16.52 -42.16
CA PRO A 31 12.23 15.34 -43.07
C PRO A 31 11.86 15.71 -44.55
N PRO A 32 11.34 14.82 -45.47
CA PRO A 32 10.00 14.15 -45.46
C PRO A 32 9.91 12.71 -46.09
N SER A 33 8.68 12.14 -46.04
CA SER A 33 8.10 10.87 -46.56
C SER A 33 7.82 10.90 -48.11
N PRO A 34 7.17 9.92 -48.83
CA PRO A 34 6.30 8.77 -48.43
C PRO A 34 6.32 7.45 -49.28
N LEU A 35 5.37 6.54 -48.95
CA LEU A 35 4.63 5.51 -49.75
C LEU A 35 4.95 3.99 -49.65
N LEU A 36 3.92 3.29 -49.13
CA LEU A 36 3.27 2.00 -49.49
C LEU A 36 4.07 0.76 -49.97
N GLY A 37 3.76 -0.40 -49.36
CA GLY A 37 3.93 -1.72 -50.00
C GLY A 37 3.72 -2.92 -49.06
N LEU A 38 2.63 -3.67 -49.26
CA LEU A 38 2.35 -4.99 -48.65
C LEU A 38 3.37 -6.07 -49.07
N GLY A 39 3.57 -7.11 -48.25
CA GLY A 39 4.07 -8.40 -48.74
C GLY A 39 4.55 -9.38 -47.67
N PHE A 40 3.80 -10.47 -47.47
CA PHE A 40 4.18 -11.69 -46.75
C PHE A 40 5.40 -12.39 -47.38
N ALA A 41 6.21 -13.10 -46.58
CA ALA A 41 6.65 -14.48 -46.88
C ALA A 41 7.48 -15.14 -45.76
N ILE A 42 7.12 -16.39 -45.51
CA ILE A 42 7.77 -17.43 -44.70
C ILE A 42 8.93 -18.05 -45.50
N HIS A 43 10.02 -18.52 -44.88
CA HIS A 43 10.71 -19.74 -45.35
C HIS A 43 11.57 -20.44 -44.29
N GLN A 44 11.40 -21.77 -44.25
CA GLN A 44 12.11 -22.77 -43.45
C GLN A 44 13.23 -23.45 -44.27
N HIS A 45 14.24 -23.93 -43.54
CA HIS A 45 15.09 -25.12 -43.75
C HIS A 45 15.89 -25.32 -45.06
N CYS A 46 17.19 -25.61 -44.88
CA CYS A 46 17.83 -26.74 -45.57
C CYS A 46 18.97 -27.35 -44.72
N LEU A 47 18.94 -28.67 -44.58
CA LEU A 47 19.91 -29.57 -43.95
C LEU A 47 20.65 -30.33 -45.06
N SER A 48 21.98 -30.52 -44.93
CA SER A 48 22.65 -31.72 -45.45
C SER A 48 24.06 -31.86 -44.86
N GLY A 49 24.35 -33.02 -44.28
CA GLY A 49 25.64 -33.37 -43.68
C GLY A 49 26.56 -34.24 -44.57
N ILE A 50 27.37 -35.06 -43.88
CA ILE A 50 28.29 -36.14 -44.36
C ILE A 50 29.73 -35.62 -44.61
N ARG A 51 30.86 -36.17 -44.13
CA ARG A 51 31.29 -37.54 -43.73
C ARG A 51 32.49 -37.52 -42.76
N THR A 52 32.69 -38.67 -42.12
CA THR A 52 33.70 -39.11 -41.14
C THR A 52 35.11 -39.40 -41.68
N SER A 53 36.15 -39.29 -40.84
CA SER A 53 37.22 -40.30 -40.68
C SER A 53 38.05 -40.09 -39.39
N ARG A 54 38.64 -41.20 -38.91
CA ARG A 54 39.15 -41.46 -37.55
C ARG A 54 40.68 -41.68 -37.62
N LEU A 55 41.48 -41.15 -36.69
CA LEU A 55 42.79 -41.74 -36.33
C LEU A 55 43.31 -41.31 -34.94
N ILE A 56 44.04 -42.25 -34.34
CA ILE A 56 44.39 -42.49 -32.92
C ILE A 56 45.72 -41.79 -32.54
N LYS A 57 45.89 -41.23 -31.32
CA LYS A 57 46.75 -41.75 -30.19
C LYS A 57 47.15 -40.69 -29.13
N ARG A 58 46.85 -41.02 -27.86
CA ARG A 58 47.57 -40.82 -26.58
C ARG A 58 47.99 -39.41 -26.09
N GLY A 59 47.49 -39.06 -24.89
CA GLY A 59 48.08 -38.06 -23.99
C GLY A 59 47.24 -37.81 -22.72
N THR A 60 47.50 -38.60 -21.68
CA THR A 60 47.38 -38.31 -20.23
C THR A 60 46.13 -37.60 -19.66
N CYS A 61 45.41 -38.33 -18.79
CA CYS A 61 44.30 -37.87 -17.96
C CYS A 61 44.81 -37.09 -16.73
N ILE A 62 44.38 -35.84 -16.57
CA ILE A 62 44.47 -35.09 -15.30
C ILE A 62 43.02 -34.87 -14.82
N LYS A 63 42.69 -35.42 -13.65
CA LYS A 63 41.40 -35.23 -12.98
C LYS A 63 41.26 -33.76 -12.57
N ALA A 64 40.29 -33.06 -13.15
CA ALA A 64 39.81 -31.78 -12.63
C ALA A 64 38.67 -32.06 -11.63
N SER A 65 38.89 -31.70 -10.37
CA SER A 65 37.87 -31.62 -9.34
C SER A 65 37.00 -30.38 -9.60
N SER A 66 35.69 -30.59 -9.83
CA SER A 66 34.72 -29.49 -9.89
C SER A 66 34.61 -28.79 -8.53
N PRO A 67 34.61 -27.45 -8.46
CA PRO A 67 34.22 -26.74 -7.26
C PRO A 67 32.71 -26.91 -7.08
N GLY A 68 32.31 -27.50 -5.94
CA GLY A 68 30.91 -27.67 -5.58
C GLY A 68 30.25 -26.31 -5.39
N ASN A 69 29.17 -26.08 -6.15
CA ASN A 69 28.18 -25.07 -5.83
C ASN A 69 27.53 -25.46 -4.49
N MET A 70 27.96 -24.85 -3.39
CA MET A 70 27.18 -24.87 -2.15
C MET A 70 26.01 -23.90 -2.30
N ALA A 71 24.93 -24.38 -2.90
CA ALA A 71 23.63 -23.77 -2.67
C ALA A 71 23.31 -23.95 -1.17
N GLN A 72 23.20 -22.84 -0.45
CA GLN A 72 22.73 -22.86 0.93
C GLN A 72 21.35 -23.50 0.96
N PRO A 73 21.08 -24.48 1.83
CA PRO A 73 19.75 -25.05 1.95
C PRO A 73 18.81 -23.96 2.49
N ILE A 74 17.79 -23.59 1.72
CA ILE A 74 16.67 -22.80 2.23
C ILE A 74 15.96 -23.69 3.24
N THR A 75 16.27 -23.52 4.52
CA THR A 75 15.55 -24.19 5.61
C THR A 75 14.17 -23.56 5.69
N THR A 76 13.14 -24.32 5.35
CA THR A 76 11.76 -23.95 5.64
C THR A 76 11.61 -23.84 7.16
N ILE A 77 11.42 -22.62 7.64
CA ILE A 77 11.12 -22.31 9.04
C ILE A 77 9.91 -23.15 9.47
N GLY A 78 9.97 -23.81 10.63
CA GLY A 78 8.84 -24.59 11.14
C GLY A 78 7.63 -23.68 11.38
N LYS A 79 6.40 -24.19 11.23
CA LYS A 79 5.17 -23.38 11.41
C LYS A 79 5.13 -22.65 12.77
N GLU A 80 5.57 -23.32 13.83
CA GLU A 80 5.61 -22.75 15.19
C GLU A 80 6.64 -21.62 15.29
N GLU A 81 7.83 -21.84 14.73
CA GLU A 81 8.89 -20.85 14.69
C GLU A 81 8.51 -19.62 13.84
N ALA A 82 7.82 -19.82 12.71
CA ALA A 82 7.28 -18.73 11.89
C ALA A 82 6.23 -17.90 12.65
N LEU A 83 5.32 -18.56 13.39
CA LEU A 83 4.32 -17.87 14.21
C LEU A 83 4.96 -17.13 15.40
N GLU A 84 6.02 -17.69 15.98
CA GLU A 84 6.75 -17.05 17.07
C GLU A 84 7.57 -15.85 16.58
N TRP A 85 8.16 -15.93 15.38
CA TRP A 85 8.84 -14.81 14.74
C TRP A 85 7.88 -13.64 14.49
N VAL A 86 6.71 -13.89 13.89
CA VAL A 86 5.71 -12.83 13.61
C VAL A 86 5.31 -12.07 14.88
N LYS A 87 5.28 -12.73 16.03
CA LYS A 87 4.94 -12.11 17.33
C LYS A 87 6.07 -11.31 17.95
N LYS A 88 7.32 -11.64 17.64
CA LYS A 88 8.52 -10.95 18.18
C LYS A 88 8.98 -9.82 17.28
N ASP A 89 8.57 -9.83 16.02
CA ASP A 89 8.90 -8.83 15.02
C ASP A 89 8.29 -7.46 15.39
N ASN A 90 9.07 -6.41 15.20
CA ASN A 90 8.68 -5.06 15.58
C ASN A 90 8.00 -4.38 14.38
N ARG A 91 6.68 -4.42 14.32
CA ARG A 91 5.90 -3.98 13.15
C ARG A 91 5.16 -2.67 13.35
N ARG A 92 4.90 -1.97 12.24
CA ARG A 92 4.15 -0.70 12.24
C ARG A 92 3.27 -0.56 11.00
N LEU A 93 2.11 0.06 11.15
CA LEU A 93 1.33 0.55 10.00
C LEU A 93 2.04 1.77 9.40
N LEU A 94 2.40 1.70 8.12
CA LEU A 94 3.13 2.77 7.43
C LEU A 94 2.19 3.78 6.80
N HIS A 95 1.40 3.30 5.85
CA HIS A 95 0.50 4.14 5.08
C HIS A 95 -0.63 3.35 4.46
N VAL A 96 -1.68 4.07 4.10
CA VAL A 96 -2.80 3.53 3.33
C VAL A 96 -2.79 4.14 1.93
N VAL A 97 -2.87 3.26 0.92
CA VAL A 97 -2.88 3.63 -0.49
C VAL A 97 -4.30 3.62 -1.02
N TYR A 98 -4.70 4.72 -1.65
CA TYR A 98 -5.98 4.81 -2.34
C TYR A 98 -5.94 5.87 -3.44
N ARG A 99 -6.90 5.74 -4.36
CA ARG A 99 -6.91 6.51 -5.61
C ARG A 99 -7.81 7.72 -5.51
N VAL A 100 -7.42 8.82 -6.16
CA VAL A 100 -8.15 10.09 -6.18
C VAL A 100 -8.31 10.58 -7.61
N GLY A 101 -9.45 11.21 -7.90
CA GLY A 101 -9.77 11.75 -9.22
C GLY A 101 -9.09 13.09 -9.53
N ASP A 102 -8.79 13.88 -8.49
CA ASP A 102 -8.09 15.17 -8.60
C ASP A 102 -7.11 15.34 -7.43
N LEU A 103 -5.82 15.15 -7.72
CA LEU A 103 -4.78 15.16 -6.69
C LEU A 103 -4.66 16.50 -5.97
N GLU A 104 -4.74 17.61 -6.69
CA GLU A 104 -4.57 18.95 -6.10
C GLU A 104 -5.76 19.32 -5.24
N ARG A 105 -6.98 18.97 -5.68
CA ARG A 105 -8.19 19.18 -4.90
C ARG A 105 -8.14 18.41 -3.59
N THR A 106 -7.67 17.16 -3.61
CA THR A 106 -7.57 16.33 -2.41
C THR A 106 -6.45 16.81 -1.49
N ILE A 107 -5.27 17.14 -2.01
CA ILE A 107 -4.18 17.76 -1.22
C ILE A 107 -4.68 19.04 -0.53
N LYS A 108 -5.38 19.91 -1.25
CA LYS A 108 -5.94 21.15 -0.70
C LYS A 108 -6.96 20.87 0.40
N PHE A 109 -7.88 19.94 0.19
CA PHE A 109 -8.84 19.55 1.24
C PHE A 109 -8.10 19.05 2.49
N TYR A 110 -7.08 18.21 2.32
CA TYR A 110 -6.44 17.54 3.45
C TYR A 110 -5.60 18.52 4.26
N THR A 111 -4.94 19.45 3.58
CA THR A 111 -4.14 20.50 4.22
C THR A 111 -5.02 21.58 4.87
N GLU A 112 -6.04 22.07 4.17
CA GLU A 112 -6.85 23.20 4.67
C GLU A 112 -7.98 22.79 5.62
N CYS A 113 -8.56 21.60 5.45
CA CYS A 113 -9.70 21.14 6.24
C CYS A 113 -9.30 20.17 7.35
N LEU A 114 -8.30 19.31 7.10
CA LEU A 114 -7.87 18.27 8.05
C LEU A 114 -6.55 18.60 8.75
N GLY A 115 -5.85 19.65 8.34
CA GLY A 115 -4.58 20.05 8.96
C GLY A 115 -3.42 19.09 8.69
N MET A 116 -3.53 18.22 7.69
CA MET A 116 -2.42 17.36 7.27
C MET A 116 -1.33 18.20 6.58
N LYS A 117 -0.11 17.66 6.55
CA LYS A 117 1.02 18.21 5.79
C LYS A 117 1.25 17.37 4.54
N LEU A 118 1.52 18.02 3.42
CA LEU A 118 2.10 17.34 2.25
C LEU A 118 3.56 17.02 2.58
N LEU A 119 3.87 15.73 2.71
CA LEU A 119 5.19 15.23 3.11
C LEU A 119 6.08 15.05 1.90
N ARG A 120 5.54 14.43 0.86
CA ARG A 120 6.25 14.11 -0.37
C ARG A 120 5.28 14.00 -1.54
N LYS A 121 5.72 14.40 -2.73
CA LYS A 121 4.98 14.21 -3.98
C LYS A 121 5.94 13.66 -5.02
N ARG A 122 5.51 12.64 -5.75
CA ARG A 122 6.33 11.98 -6.78
C ARG A 122 5.49 11.79 -8.02
N ASP A 123 6.00 12.26 -9.15
CA ASP A 123 5.39 12.04 -10.46
C ASP A 123 6.12 10.90 -11.18
N ILE A 124 5.38 10.00 -11.81
CA ILE A 124 5.89 8.82 -12.55
C ILE A 124 5.25 8.82 -13.95
N PRO A 125 5.66 9.74 -14.86
CA PRO A 125 5.04 9.88 -16.18
C PRO A 125 5.09 8.62 -17.05
N GLU A 126 6.14 7.82 -16.89
CA GLU A 126 6.36 6.55 -17.59
C GLU A 126 5.27 5.51 -17.28
N GLU A 127 4.73 5.55 -16.05
CA GLU A 127 3.64 4.67 -15.59
C GLU A 127 2.29 5.41 -15.50
N LYS A 128 2.27 6.70 -15.86
CA LYS A 128 1.08 7.57 -15.93
C LYS A 128 0.33 7.74 -14.60
N TYR A 129 1.06 7.92 -13.50
CA TYR A 129 0.47 8.33 -12.23
C TYR A 129 1.36 9.29 -11.44
N THR A 130 0.75 9.97 -10.48
CA THR A 130 1.42 10.78 -9.47
C THR A 130 1.00 10.30 -8.09
N ASN A 131 1.96 10.16 -7.17
CA ASN A 131 1.68 9.95 -5.75
C ASN A 131 1.84 11.23 -4.93
N ALA A 132 1.04 11.35 -3.87
CA ALA A 132 1.25 12.33 -2.80
C ALA A 132 1.09 11.66 -1.44
N PHE A 133 2.03 11.93 -0.53
CA PHE A 133 2.04 11.42 0.84
C PHE A 133 1.65 12.54 1.79
N LEU A 134 0.62 12.33 2.60
CA LEU A 134 0.12 13.33 3.55
C LEU A 134 -0.11 12.72 4.93
N GLY A 135 0.16 13.49 5.99
CA GLY A 135 -0.05 13.05 7.36
C GLY A 135 0.24 14.14 8.37
N TYR A 136 0.32 13.77 9.65
CA TYR A 136 0.54 14.72 10.75
C TYR A 136 2.00 14.85 11.17
N GLY A 137 2.86 13.93 10.71
CA GLY A 137 4.30 13.93 10.95
C GLY A 137 5.07 13.14 9.88
N PRO A 138 6.40 12.97 10.04
CA PRO A 138 7.24 12.30 9.06
C PRO A 138 6.91 10.80 8.91
N GLU A 139 7.08 10.28 7.68
CA GLU A 139 6.70 8.91 7.28
C GLU A 139 7.42 7.80 8.08
N ASP A 140 8.58 8.10 8.67
CA ASP A 140 9.39 7.17 9.48
C ASP A 140 8.76 6.84 10.84
N SER A 141 7.86 7.70 11.33
CA SER A 141 7.31 7.64 12.68
C SER A 141 5.79 7.80 12.74
N HIS A 142 5.15 8.17 11.63
CA HIS A 142 3.70 8.38 11.56
C HIS A 142 3.05 7.50 10.50
N PHE A 143 1.78 7.21 10.70
CA PHE A 143 0.90 6.64 9.70
C PHE A 143 0.42 7.75 8.75
N VAL A 144 0.54 7.50 7.44
CA VAL A 144 0.25 8.52 6.42
C VAL A 144 -0.70 8.00 5.34
N VAL A 145 -1.32 8.90 4.59
CA VAL A 145 -2.04 8.53 3.37
C VAL A 145 -1.11 8.63 2.18
N GLU A 146 -1.15 7.63 1.31
CA GLU A 146 -0.58 7.69 -0.03
C GLU A 146 -1.73 7.81 -1.04
N LEU A 147 -1.85 8.99 -1.62
CA LEU A 147 -2.79 9.25 -2.71
C LEU A 147 -2.16 8.81 -4.02
N THR A 148 -2.93 8.14 -4.88
CA THR A 148 -2.54 7.80 -6.25
C THR A 148 -3.50 8.45 -7.24
N TYR A 149 -2.99 9.37 -8.05
CA TYR A 149 -3.71 9.93 -9.19
C TYR A 149 -3.23 9.28 -10.48
N ASN A 150 -4.10 8.53 -11.16
CA ASN A 150 -3.81 7.98 -12.48
C ASN A 150 -4.25 8.99 -13.55
N TYR A 151 -3.40 9.26 -14.53
CA TYR A 151 -3.63 10.34 -15.49
C TYR A 151 -4.94 10.16 -16.26
N GLY A 152 -5.82 11.17 -16.19
CA GLY A 152 -7.09 11.18 -16.91
C GLY A 152 -8.18 10.29 -16.32
N VAL A 153 -7.96 9.72 -15.13
CA VAL A 153 -8.99 8.97 -14.39
C VAL A 153 -9.49 9.86 -13.25
N ASP A 154 -10.70 10.37 -13.38
CA ASP A 154 -11.29 11.40 -12.52
C ASP A 154 -12.29 10.86 -11.48
N LYS A 155 -12.57 9.55 -11.49
CA LYS A 155 -13.50 8.91 -10.56
C LYS A 155 -13.16 7.44 -10.34
N TYR A 156 -13.39 6.99 -9.10
CA TYR A 156 -13.29 5.59 -8.70
C TYR A 156 -14.57 5.13 -8.01
N ASP A 157 -14.75 3.81 -7.96
CA ASP A 157 -15.78 3.17 -7.17
C ASP A 157 -15.19 2.77 -5.81
N ILE A 158 -15.72 3.33 -4.73
CA ILE A 158 -15.29 3.01 -3.36
C ILE A 158 -15.75 1.61 -2.95
N GLY A 159 -16.83 1.12 -3.56
CA GLY A 159 -17.48 -0.12 -3.15
C GLY A 159 -18.13 -0.02 -1.78
N THR A 160 -18.48 -1.17 -1.21
CA THR A 160 -19.18 -1.29 0.07
C THR A 160 -18.33 -1.88 1.18
N ALA A 161 -17.11 -2.34 0.87
CA ALA A 161 -16.19 -2.92 1.85
C ALA A 161 -15.44 -1.86 2.65
N PHE A 162 -15.01 -0.76 2.00
CA PHE A 162 -14.34 0.33 2.68
C PHE A 162 -15.29 1.05 3.64
N GLY A 163 -14.86 1.25 4.88
CA GLY A 163 -15.61 1.92 5.92
C GLY A 163 -15.35 3.41 5.94
N HIS A 164 -14.20 3.77 6.50
CA HIS A 164 -13.73 5.14 6.67
C HIS A 164 -12.25 5.16 7.09
N PHE A 165 -11.65 6.34 7.05
CA PHE A 165 -10.45 6.65 7.84
C PHE A 165 -10.87 7.34 9.15
N GLY A 166 -10.12 7.17 10.23
CA GLY A 166 -10.36 7.86 11.50
C GLY A 166 -9.31 8.92 11.76
N ILE A 167 -9.74 10.11 12.18
CA ILE A 167 -8.88 11.20 12.62
C ILE A 167 -9.27 11.60 14.04
N ALA A 168 -8.34 11.46 14.98
CA ALA A 168 -8.47 12.00 16.31
C ALA A 168 -8.24 13.53 16.30
N VAL A 169 -9.16 14.27 16.89
CA VAL A 169 -9.08 15.73 17.05
C VAL A 169 -9.47 16.13 18.47
N GLU A 170 -8.96 17.25 18.95
CA GLU A 170 -9.25 17.72 20.32
C GLU A 170 -10.65 18.31 20.48
N ASP A 171 -11.22 18.86 19.40
CA ASP A 171 -12.53 19.52 19.41
C ASP A 171 -13.23 19.24 18.08
N VAL A 172 -14.10 18.23 18.07
CA VAL A 172 -14.78 17.79 16.84
C VAL A 172 -15.71 18.86 16.31
N ALA A 173 -16.35 19.64 17.20
CA ALA A 173 -17.27 20.70 16.79
C ALA A 173 -16.53 21.80 16.01
N LYS A 174 -15.41 22.29 16.53
CA LYS A 174 -14.59 23.30 15.83
C LYS A 174 -14.01 22.77 14.52
N THR A 175 -13.56 21.52 14.49
CA THR A 175 -13.07 20.92 13.24
C THR A 175 -14.17 20.85 12.20
N VAL A 176 -15.39 20.45 12.59
CA VAL A 176 -16.55 20.45 11.68
C VAL A 176 -16.91 21.85 11.18
N ASP A 177 -16.90 22.86 12.06
CA ASP A 177 -17.16 24.26 11.66
C ASP A 177 -16.13 24.77 10.64
N LEU A 178 -14.84 24.46 10.84
CA LEU A 178 -13.78 24.77 9.87
C LEU A 178 -14.04 24.08 8.53
N ILE A 179 -14.37 22.79 8.54
CA ILE A 179 -14.63 22.01 7.32
C ILE A 179 -15.82 22.61 6.56
N LYS A 180 -16.91 22.98 7.26
CA LYS A 180 -18.07 23.65 6.67
C LYS A 180 -17.69 25.00 6.06
N ALA A 181 -16.92 25.81 6.78
CA ALA A 181 -16.46 27.12 6.30
C ALA A 181 -15.60 27.01 5.03
N LYS A 182 -14.89 25.89 4.87
CA LYS A 182 -14.09 25.55 3.68
C LYS A 182 -14.89 24.85 2.56
N GLY A 183 -16.20 24.67 2.74
CA GLY A 183 -17.09 24.04 1.76
C GLY A 183 -17.02 22.50 1.74
N GLY A 184 -16.46 21.87 2.78
CA GLY A 184 -16.43 20.43 2.93
C GLY A 184 -17.79 19.83 3.31
N LYS A 185 -17.98 18.55 3.00
CA LYS A 185 -19.25 17.85 3.21
C LYS A 185 -19.26 17.13 4.55
N VAL A 186 -20.20 17.50 5.41
CA VAL A 186 -20.46 16.82 6.69
C VAL A 186 -21.65 15.88 6.51
N THR A 187 -21.46 14.60 6.79
CA THR A 187 -22.48 13.55 6.63
C THR A 187 -23.07 13.05 7.93
N ARG A 188 -22.40 13.35 9.05
CA ARG A 188 -22.95 13.20 10.41
C ARG A 188 -22.40 14.33 11.28
N GLU A 189 -23.30 15.12 11.85
CA GLU A 189 -22.93 16.21 12.76
C GLU A 189 -22.25 15.70 14.04
N PRO A 190 -21.44 16.55 14.71
CA PRO A 190 -20.83 16.24 16.00
C PRO A 190 -21.86 15.76 17.02
N GLY A 191 -21.57 14.63 17.65
CA GLY A 191 -22.37 14.12 18.74
C GLY A 191 -21.92 12.75 19.22
N PRO A 192 -22.42 12.29 20.38
CA PRO A 192 -22.04 11.01 20.94
C PRO A 192 -22.28 9.86 19.95
N VAL A 193 -21.34 8.92 19.88
CA VAL A 193 -21.55 7.65 19.18
C VAL A 193 -22.76 6.94 19.76
N LYS A 194 -23.54 6.25 18.92
CA LYS A 194 -24.72 5.50 19.37
C LYS A 194 -24.30 4.46 20.42
N GLY A 195 -24.90 4.55 21.61
CA GLY A 195 -24.58 3.67 22.74
C GLY A 195 -23.23 3.97 23.42
N GLY A 196 -22.63 5.15 23.22
CA GLY A 196 -21.38 5.55 23.86
C GLY A 196 -21.34 7.03 24.24
N LYS A 197 -20.19 7.46 24.78
CA LYS A 197 -19.97 8.85 25.22
C LYS A 197 -19.00 9.62 24.33
N SER A 198 -18.20 8.93 23.51
CA SER A 198 -17.25 9.56 22.59
C SER A 198 -17.98 10.42 21.59
N VAL A 199 -17.60 11.69 21.49
CA VAL A 199 -18.11 12.61 20.47
C VAL A 199 -17.40 12.30 19.16
N ILE A 200 -18.20 12.10 18.12
CA ILE A 200 -17.72 11.81 16.77
C ILE A 200 -18.50 12.64 15.75
N ALA A 201 -17.93 12.83 14.56
CA ALA A 201 -18.61 13.35 13.36
C ALA A 201 -18.16 12.56 12.13
N PHE A 202 -18.91 12.63 11.04
CA PHE A 202 -18.46 12.09 9.75
C PHE A 202 -18.46 13.17 8.68
N ILE A 203 -17.43 13.15 7.86
CA ILE A 203 -17.30 13.98 6.67
C ILE A 203 -17.03 13.09 5.45
N GLU A 204 -17.18 13.67 4.26
CA GLU A 204 -16.71 13.10 3.01
C GLU A 204 -15.67 14.02 2.37
N ASP A 205 -14.63 13.41 1.85
CA ASP A 205 -13.61 14.07 1.04
C ASP A 205 -14.11 14.34 -0.40
N PRO A 206 -13.28 14.93 -1.28
CA PRO A 206 -13.66 15.21 -2.66
C PRO A 206 -14.11 14.00 -3.49
N ASP A 207 -13.58 12.82 -3.20
CA ASP A 207 -13.84 11.56 -3.94
C ASP A 207 -14.95 10.73 -3.28
N GLY A 208 -15.39 11.08 -2.08
CA GLY A 208 -16.46 10.43 -1.31
C GLY A 208 -15.95 9.47 -0.23
N TYR A 209 -14.65 9.42 0.03
CA TYR A 209 -14.11 8.68 1.18
C TYR A 209 -14.60 9.31 2.47
N LYS A 210 -15.08 8.44 3.36
CA LYS A 210 -15.56 8.86 4.67
C LYS A 210 -14.39 9.02 5.62
N PHE A 211 -14.42 10.10 6.39
CA PHE A 211 -13.53 10.31 7.53
C PHE A 211 -14.39 10.43 8.79
N GLU A 212 -14.12 9.60 9.79
CA GLU A 212 -14.62 9.76 11.15
C GLU A 212 -13.71 10.74 11.89
N LEU A 213 -14.28 11.80 12.44
CA LEU A 213 -13.60 12.70 13.37
C LEU A 213 -13.93 12.24 14.78
N ILE A 214 -12.91 11.99 15.60
CA ILE A 214 -13.07 11.39 16.93
C ILE A 214 -12.50 12.34 17.98
N GLU A 215 -13.35 12.79 18.91
CA GLU A 215 -12.90 13.68 19.97
C GLU A 215 -12.06 12.90 20.98
N ARG A 216 -10.77 13.24 21.06
CA ARG A 216 -9.80 12.65 21.98
C ARG A 216 -8.83 13.73 22.44
N GLY A 217 -8.18 13.50 23.58
CA GLY A 217 -7.05 14.33 23.98
C GLY A 217 -5.89 14.25 22.98
N PRO A 218 -4.83 15.04 23.18
CA PRO A 218 -3.65 15.01 22.31
C PRO A 218 -3.13 13.59 22.12
N THR A 219 -2.89 13.21 20.87
CA THR A 219 -2.36 11.89 20.49
C THR A 219 -1.11 12.07 19.61
N PRO A 220 -0.10 11.19 19.72
CA PRO A 220 1.02 11.18 18.79
C PRO A 220 0.61 10.77 17.37
N GLU A 221 -0.55 10.11 17.19
CA GLU A 221 -0.99 9.60 15.89
C GLU A 221 -2.42 10.03 15.58
N PRO A 222 -2.65 11.26 15.05
CA PRO A 222 -3.99 11.73 14.77
C PRO A 222 -4.69 10.94 13.67
N LEU A 223 -3.99 10.44 12.64
CA LEU A 223 -4.58 9.53 11.65
C LEU A 223 -4.65 8.11 12.24
N CYS A 224 -5.69 7.87 13.03
CA CYS A 224 -5.69 6.77 13.98
C CYS A 224 -6.39 5.49 13.49
N GLN A 225 -7.15 5.50 12.39
CA GLN A 225 -7.89 4.30 11.97
C GLN A 225 -7.97 4.12 10.46
N VAL A 226 -7.96 2.86 10.03
CA VAL A 226 -8.54 2.40 8.76
C VAL A 226 -9.64 1.41 9.10
N MET A 227 -10.88 1.69 8.69
CA MET A 227 -12.01 0.79 8.94
C MET A 227 -12.40 0.01 7.69
N LEU A 228 -12.42 -1.32 7.81
CA LEU A 228 -12.85 -2.24 6.76
C LEU A 228 -13.99 -3.13 7.25
N ARG A 229 -14.97 -3.36 6.38
CA ARG A 229 -16.03 -4.33 6.65
C ARG A 229 -15.58 -5.74 6.32
N VAL A 230 -15.95 -6.69 7.17
CA VAL A 230 -15.62 -8.11 7.02
C VAL A 230 -16.86 -8.98 7.17
N GLY A 231 -16.86 -10.13 6.47
CA GLY A 231 -17.98 -11.07 6.50
C GLY A 231 -17.95 -12.08 7.64
N ASP A 232 -16.83 -12.18 8.35
CA ASP A 232 -16.58 -13.11 9.46
C ASP A 232 -15.50 -12.48 10.36
N LEU A 233 -15.90 -11.97 11.53
CA LEU A 233 -15.03 -11.18 12.38
C LEU A 233 -13.97 -12.04 13.06
N GLU A 234 -14.35 -13.20 13.58
CA GLU A 234 -13.48 -14.13 14.28
C GLU A 234 -12.36 -14.63 13.35
N ARG A 235 -12.71 -15.05 12.14
CA ARG A 235 -11.72 -15.47 11.13
C ARG A 235 -10.79 -14.33 10.74
N SER A 236 -11.31 -13.10 10.64
CA SER A 236 -10.49 -11.94 10.32
C SER A 236 -9.52 -11.59 11.46
N ILE A 237 -9.97 -11.61 12.72
CA ILE A 237 -9.10 -11.41 13.89
C ILE A 237 -7.96 -12.44 13.86
N GLU A 238 -8.30 -13.73 13.75
CA GLU A 238 -7.32 -14.82 13.73
C GLU A 238 -6.30 -14.65 12.59
N PHE A 239 -6.75 -14.20 11.42
CA PHE A 239 -5.88 -13.92 10.29
C PHE A 239 -4.88 -12.81 10.60
N TYR A 240 -5.32 -11.67 11.14
CA TYR A 240 -4.41 -10.55 11.46
C TYR A 240 -3.46 -10.88 12.62
N GLU A 241 -3.91 -11.64 13.61
CA GLU A 241 -3.03 -12.13 14.68
C GLU A 241 -1.93 -13.05 14.12
N LYS A 242 -2.28 -14.01 13.26
CA LYS A 242 -1.33 -15.04 12.80
C LYS A 242 -0.45 -14.60 11.64
N ALA A 243 -1.00 -13.86 10.68
CA ALA A 243 -0.27 -13.46 9.48
C ALA A 243 0.50 -12.15 9.69
N PHE A 244 -0.06 -11.25 10.51
CA PHE A 244 0.49 -9.91 10.68
C PHE A 244 1.05 -9.66 12.08
N GLY A 245 0.79 -10.51 13.07
CA GLY A 245 1.26 -10.32 14.44
C GLY A 245 0.53 -9.20 15.16
N MET A 246 -0.64 -8.77 14.67
CA MET A 246 -1.43 -7.74 15.32
C MET A 246 -2.05 -8.26 16.61
N GLU A 247 -2.21 -7.38 17.58
CA GLU A 247 -2.96 -7.65 18.81
C GLU A 247 -4.42 -7.25 18.63
N LEU A 248 -5.34 -8.05 19.21
CA LEU A 248 -6.73 -7.63 19.41
C LEU A 248 -6.80 -6.65 20.59
N LEU A 249 -6.82 -5.36 20.28
CA LEU A 249 -6.80 -4.28 21.28
C LEU A 249 -8.17 -4.10 21.95
N ARG A 250 -9.23 -4.24 21.17
CA ARG A 250 -10.61 -4.07 21.65
C ARG A 250 -11.57 -4.84 20.77
N LYS A 251 -12.54 -5.52 21.37
CA LYS A 251 -13.70 -6.09 20.69
C LYS A 251 -14.97 -5.56 21.36
N ARG A 252 -15.94 -5.12 20.56
CA ARG A 252 -17.22 -4.62 21.08
C ARG A 252 -18.36 -5.09 20.20
N ASP A 253 -19.31 -5.76 20.82
CA ASP A 253 -20.56 -6.13 20.18
C ASP A 253 -21.65 -5.08 20.44
N ASN A 254 -22.49 -4.84 19.43
CA ASN A 254 -23.60 -3.91 19.49
C ASN A 254 -24.87 -4.54 18.88
N PRO A 255 -25.60 -5.37 19.64
CA PRO A 255 -26.75 -6.11 19.13
C PRO A 255 -27.94 -5.21 18.77
N GLU A 256 -28.09 -4.05 19.42
CA GLU A 256 -29.14 -3.06 19.10
C GLU A 256 -29.01 -2.56 17.65
N TYR A 257 -27.78 -2.33 17.20
CA TYR A 257 -27.47 -1.84 15.87
C TYR A 257 -26.92 -2.92 14.92
N LYS A 258 -26.92 -4.17 15.36
CA LYS A 258 -26.57 -5.37 14.58
C LYS A 258 -25.17 -5.34 13.96
N TYR A 259 -24.17 -4.90 14.72
CA TYR A 259 -22.78 -4.96 14.30
C TYR A 259 -21.84 -5.31 15.45
N THR A 260 -20.67 -5.86 15.12
CA THR A 260 -19.56 -6.12 16.03
C THR A 260 -18.30 -5.50 15.44
N ILE A 261 -17.49 -4.84 16.27
CA ILE A 261 -16.20 -4.26 15.85
C ILE A 261 -15.03 -4.91 16.58
N ALA A 262 -13.88 -4.96 15.91
CA ALA A 262 -12.59 -5.30 16.50
C ALA A 262 -11.53 -4.27 16.08
N MET A 263 -10.70 -3.82 17.03
CA MET A 263 -9.54 -2.97 16.79
C MET A 263 -8.28 -3.83 16.82
N MET A 264 -7.55 -3.86 15.71
CA MET A 264 -6.30 -4.62 15.56
C MET A 264 -5.13 -3.65 15.38
N GLY A 265 -3.99 -3.89 16.03
CA GLY A 265 -2.82 -3.02 15.87
C GLY A 265 -1.56 -3.53 16.58
N TYR A 266 -0.55 -2.66 16.69
CA TYR A 266 0.78 -2.95 17.25
C TYR A 266 1.09 -2.16 18.52
N GLY A 267 0.07 -1.63 19.18
CA GLY A 267 0.23 -0.84 20.40
C GLY A 267 -1.09 -0.23 20.87
N PRO A 268 -1.08 0.57 21.94
CA PRO A 268 -2.29 1.17 22.50
C PRO A 268 -3.10 1.95 21.46
N GLU A 269 -4.43 1.71 21.41
CA GLU A 269 -5.38 2.28 20.43
C GLU A 269 -5.42 3.82 20.45
N ASP A 270 -5.08 4.44 21.58
CA ASP A 270 -5.05 5.89 21.76
C ASP A 270 -3.76 6.56 21.26
N LYS A 271 -2.73 5.77 20.93
CA LYS A 271 -1.39 6.24 20.55
C LYS A 271 -0.90 5.75 19.19
N ASN A 272 -1.64 4.86 18.54
CA ASN A 272 -1.22 4.23 17.28
C ASN A 272 -2.37 4.19 16.30
N ALA A 273 -2.05 4.14 15.00
CA ALA A 273 -3.00 3.75 13.99
C ALA A 273 -3.45 2.30 14.22
N VAL A 274 -4.74 2.03 14.00
CA VAL A 274 -5.33 0.69 14.13
C VAL A 274 -6.15 0.34 12.90
N LEU A 275 -6.30 -0.96 12.67
CA LEU A 275 -7.26 -1.51 11.74
C LEU A 275 -8.57 -1.79 12.49
N GLU A 276 -9.62 -1.06 12.17
CA GLU A 276 -10.97 -1.35 12.65
C GLU A 276 -11.65 -2.33 11.70
N LEU A 277 -12.06 -3.48 12.22
CA LEU A 277 -12.83 -4.48 11.48
C LEU A 277 -14.28 -4.44 11.92
N THR A 278 -15.19 -4.17 10.99
CA THR A 278 -16.63 -4.14 11.27
C THR A 278 -17.34 -5.31 10.62
N TYR A 279 -18.01 -6.12 11.43
CA TYR A 279 -18.95 -7.14 10.99
C TYR A 279 -20.38 -6.65 11.19
N ASN A 280 -21.19 -6.70 10.13
CA ASN A 280 -22.63 -6.46 10.22
C ASN A 280 -23.36 -7.81 10.21
N TYR A 281 -24.34 -7.98 11.09
CA TYR A 281 -24.97 -9.28 11.30
C TYR A 281 -25.60 -9.82 10.01
N GLY A 282 -25.23 -11.04 9.64
CA GLY A 282 -25.74 -11.72 8.45
C GLY A 282 -25.15 -11.23 7.12
N VAL A 283 -24.32 -10.19 7.11
CA VAL A 283 -23.68 -9.67 5.90
C VAL A 283 -22.31 -10.31 5.74
N LYS A 284 -22.16 -11.16 4.71
CA LYS A 284 -20.94 -11.96 4.50
C LYS A 284 -20.02 -11.42 3.40
N GLU A 285 -20.54 -10.58 2.52
CA GLU A 285 -19.84 -10.11 1.34
C GLU A 285 -20.03 -8.61 1.16
N TYR A 286 -18.99 -7.97 0.64
CA TYR A 286 -18.96 -6.56 0.31
C TYR A 286 -18.19 -6.39 -1.00
N GLU A 287 -18.55 -5.36 -1.75
CA GLU A 287 -17.86 -4.97 -2.97
C GLU A 287 -16.60 -4.22 -2.59
N GLN A 288 -15.45 -4.66 -3.08
CA GLN A 288 -14.16 -4.03 -2.78
C GLN A 288 -14.05 -2.63 -3.41
N GLY A 289 -14.78 -2.38 -4.51
CA GLY A 289 -14.56 -1.23 -5.37
C GLY A 289 -13.18 -1.31 -6.07
N ASN A 290 -12.77 -0.19 -6.65
CA ASN A 290 -11.45 0.01 -7.26
C ASN A 290 -10.73 1.27 -6.75
N ALA A 291 -11.28 1.95 -5.73
CA ALA A 291 -10.72 3.17 -5.18
C ALA A 291 -9.64 2.89 -4.10
N TYR A 292 -10.02 2.20 -3.02
CA TYR A 292 -9.05 1.73 -2.00
C TYR A 292 -8.14 0.65 -2.59
N ALA A 293 -6.82 0.76 -2.35
CA ALA A 293 -5.86 -0.22 -2.83
C ALA A 293 -5.40 -1.17 -1.71
N GLN A 294 -4.66 -0.65 -0.73
CA GLN A 294 -4.01 -1.47 0.29
C GLN A 294 -3.56 -0.65 1.50
N VAL A 295 -3.26 -1.34 2.60
CA VAL A 295 -2.55 -0.79 3.75
C VAL A 295 -1.19 -1.48 3.84
N PHE A 296 -0.14 -0.71 4.07
CA PHE A 296 1.21 -1.22 4.24
C PHE A 296 1.54 -1.38 5.72
N VAL A 297 2.10 -2.56 6.03
CA VAL A 297 2.68 -2.90 7.33
C VAL A 297 4.15 -3.18 7.08
N ASP A 298 5.02 -2.57 7.87
CA ASP A 298 6.46 -2.82 7.82
C ASP A 298 6.92 -3.68 8.98
N ASN A 299 8.11 -4.28 8.83
CA ASN A 299 8.96 -4.65 9.95
C ASN A 299 10.04 -3.57 10.10
N ILE A 300 10.19 -3.03 11.31
CA ILE A 300 11.15 -1.95 11.62
C ILE A 300 12.60 -2.35 11.29
N ASP A 301 12.90 -3.64 11.13
CA ASP A 301 14.21 -4.14 10.73
C ASP A 301 14.51 -4.09 9.23
N PHE A 302 13.54 -3.88 8.32
CA PHE A 302 13.84 -3.78 6.87
C PHE A 302 14.74 -2.59 6.54
N ALA A 303 14.63 -1.51 7.31
CA ALA A 303 15.49 -0.33 7.17
C ALA A 303 16.97 -0.62 7.47
N LYS A 304 17.31 -1.70 8.18
CA LYS A 304 18.70 -2.11 8.45
C LYS A 304 19.26 -3.08 7.42
N GLU A 305 18.42 -3.72 6.60
CA GLU A 305 18.86 -4.68 5.57
C GLU A 305 19.22 -3.99 4.24
N LEU A 306 19.04 -2.67 4.14
CA LEU A 306 19.35 -1.86 2.96
C LEU A 306 20.61 -0.98 3.11
N GLU A 307 21.35 -1.09 4.22
CA GLU A 307 22.69 -0.51 4.42
C GLU A 307 23.79 -1.57 4.24
#